data_AF-I0YRE8-F1
#
_entry.id   AF-I0YRE8-F1
#
_cell.length_a   1.000
_cell.length_b   1.000
_cell.length_c   1.000
_cell.angle_alpha   90.00
_cell.angle_beta   90.00
_cell.angle_gamma   90.00
#
_symmetry.space_group_name_H-M   'P 1'
#
loop_
_entity.id
_entity.type
_entity.pdbx_description
1 polymer ?
#
loop_
_entity_poly.entity_id
_entity_poly.type
_entity_poly.pdbx_seq_one_letter_code
_entity_poly.pdbx_strand_id
1 'polypeptide(L)' 'MRVRSAVKRLCDACRVVKRRGRLFIVCKTNPKHKQRQGYHTLAGEVPVPLEPSVLPAQIPFR' A
#
# COMPACT_ATOMS: atom_id res chain seq x y z
N MET A 1 3.68 9.82 12.74
CA MET A 1 2.98 8.53 12.51
C MET A 1 3.10 8.19 11.04
N ARG A 2 3.65 7.04 10.66
CA ARG A 2 3.87 6.64 9.27
C ARG A 2 2.82 5.64 8.79
N VAL A 3 2.25 5.83 7.60
CA VAL A 3 1.29 4.89 7.00
C VAL A 3 2.08 3.85 6.19
N ARG A 4 1.86 2.57 6.46
CA ARG A 4 2.50 1.45 5.76
C ARG A 4 1.46 0.38 5.45
N SER A 5 1.60 -0.32 4.33
CA SER A 5 0.73 -1.44 3.98
C SER A 5 0.82 -2.56 5.02
N ALA A 6 2.05 -2.89 5.45
CA ALA A 6 2.33 -3.82 6.53
C ALA A 6 2.87 -3.08 7.76
N VAL A 7 2.27 -3.37 8.93
CA VAL A 7 2.68 -2.82 10.22
C VAL A 7 3.52 -3.85 10.99
N LYS A 8 4.75 -3.49 11.37
CA LYS A 8 5.67 -4.35 12.12
C LYS A 8 6.18 -3.66 13.38
N ARG A 9 6.31 -4.40 14.49
CA ARG A 9 6.91 -3.90 15.74
C ARG A 9 8.42 -3.69 15.51
N LEU A 10 8.96 -2.56 15.98
CA LEU A 10 10.40 -2.26 15.90
C LEU A 10 11.10 -2.35 17.26
N CYS A 11 10.34 -2.43 18.34
CA CYS A 11 10.83 -2.30 19.70
C CYS A 11 9.92 -3.06 20.67
N ASP A 12 10.40 -3.38 21.87
CA ASP A 12 9.62 -4.11 22.86
C ASP A 12 8.46 -3.27 23.43
N ALA A 13 8.64 -1.95 23.47
CA ALA A 13 7.60 -1.00 23.88
C ALA A 13 6.52 -0.77 22.80
N CYS A 14 6.68 -1.34 21.60
CA CYS A 14 5.80 -1.13 20.47
C CYS A 14 4.59 -2.08 20.56
N ARG A 15 3.39 -1.52 20.72
CA ARG A 15 2.14 -2.29 20.87
C ARG A 15 1.27 -2.14 19.62
N VAL A 16 0.67 -3.25 19.20
CA VAL A 16 -0.31 -3.28 18.11
C VAL A 16 -1.69 -3.02 18.69
N VAL A 17 -2.39 -2.03 18.16
CA VAL A 17 -3.73 -1.63 18.62
C VAL A 17 -4.66 -1.51 17.42
N LYS A 18 -5.84 -2.13 17.47
CA LYS A 18 -6.89 -1.94 16.47
C LYS A 18 -7.81 -0.81 16.90
N ARG A 19 -7.97 0.23 16.09
CA ARG A 19 -8.88 1.37 16.34
C ARG A 19 -9.68 1.65 15.08
N ARG A 20 -11.01 1.77 15.20
CA ARG A 20 -11.92 2.05 14.05
C ARG A 20 -11.65 1.14 12.84
N GLY A 21 -11.46 -0.16 13.10
CA GLY A 21 -11.19 -1.16 12.07
C GLY A 21 -9.76 -1.20 11.51
N ARG A 22 -8.88 -0.23 11.83
CA ARG A 22 -7.50 -0.16 11.30
C ARG A 22 -6.47 -0.55 12.36
N LEU A 23 -5.38 -1.21 11.94
CA LEU A 23 -4.26 -1.52 12.83
C LEU A 23 -3.30 -0.33 12.96
N PHE A 24 -2.87 -0.07 14.19
CA PHE A 24 -1.87 0.94 14.54
C PHE A 24 -0.75 0.32 15.35
N ILE A 25 0.44 0.89 15.23
CA ILE A 25 1.53 0.65 16.16
C ILE A 25 1.70 1.90 17.01
N VAL A 26 1.58 1.73 18.31
CA VAL A 26 1.82 2.78 19.29
C VAL A 26 3.06 2.43 20.08
N CYS A 27 3.95 3.39 20.24
CA CYS A 27 5.14 3.26 21.07
C CYS A 27 5.13 4.40 22.09
N LYS A 28 5.38 4.06 23.36
CA LYS A 28 5.43 5.04 24.47
C LYS A 28 6.78 5.76 24.52
N THR A 29 7.87 5.04 24.27
CA THR A 29 9.25 5.56 24.38
C THR A 29 9.65 6.37 23.15
N ASN A 30 9.33 5.88 21.95
CA ASN A 30 9.81 6.46 20.68
C ASN A 30 8.65 6.83 19.73
N PRO A 31 8.39 8.13 19.46
CA PRO A 31 7.29 8.54 18.59
C PRO A 31 7.53 8.19 17.11
N LYS A 32 8.78 7.98 16.69
CA LYS A 32 9.17 7.57 15.33
C LYS A 32 8.61 6.20 14.93
N HIS A 33 8.36 5.31 15.91
CA HIS A 33 7.84 3.96 15.67
C HIS A 33 6.31 3.92 15.46
N LYS A 34 5.60 5.05 15.64
CA LYS A 34 4.15 5.09 15.47
C LYS A 34 3.77 4.85 14.00
N GLN A 35 3.00 3.79 13.74
CA GLN A 35 2.57 3.41 12.38
C GLN A 35 1.06 3.24 12.28
N ARG A 36 0.51 3.36 11.07
CA ARG A 36 -0.88 3.05 10.71
C ARG A 36 -0.88 2.13 9.50
N GLN A 37 -1.72 1.09 9.54
CA GLN A 37 -1.95 0.24 8.39
C GLN A 37 -2.74 0.99 7.31
N GLY A 38 -2.23 1.00 6.09
CA GLY A 38 -2.88 1.59 4.93
C GLY A 38 -1.94 1.68 3.73
N TYR A 39 -2.51 1.82 2.54
CA TYR A 39 -1.74 2.05 1.32
C TYR A 39 -1.27 3.51 1.29
N HIS A 40 0.05 3.72 1.13
CA HIS A 40 0.58 5.00 0.70
C HIS A 40 0.41 5.04 -0.82
N THR A 41 -0.74 5.50 -1.28
CA THR A 41 -0.97 5.77 -2.71
C THR A 41 -0.26 7.07 -3.07
N LEU A 42 1.01 6.99 -3.47
CA LEU A 42 1.63 7.95 -4.39
C LEU A 42 2.11 7.18 -5.62
N ALA A 43 1.18 6.50 -6.29
CA ALA A 43 1.39 5.92 -7.60
C ALA A 43 0.12 6.15 -8.43
N GLY A 44 -0.34 7.40 -8.42
CA GLY A 44 -1.36 7.91 -9.31
C GLY A 44 -0.71 8.98 -10.16
N GLU A 45 0.07 8.55 -11.14
CA GLU A 45 0.43 9.26 -12.38
C GLU A 45 1.32 8.30 -13.17
N VAL A 46 0.71 7.20 -13.61
CA VAL A 46 1.11 6.64 -14.90
C VAL A 46 0.04 7.16 -15.84
N PRO A 47 0.32 8.14 -16.72
CA PRO A 47 -0.52 8.31 -17.88
C PRO A 47 -0.37 7.02 -18.67
N VAL A 48 -1.33 6.11 -18.51
CA VAL A 48 -1.48 4.96 -19.39
C VAL A 48 -1.81 5.57 -20.75
N PRO A 49 -0.96 5.48 -21.78
CA PRO A 49 -1.39 5.81 -23.12
C PRO A 49 -2.48 4.79 -23.45
N LEU A 50 -3.72 5.26 -23.53
CA LEU A 50 -4.78 4.53 -24.17
C LEU A 50 -4.43 4.51 -25.66
N GLU A 51 -3.73 3.48 -26.12
CA GLU A 51 -3.54 3.20 -27.55
C GLU A 51 -4.38 1.96 -27.92
N PRO A 52 -5.63 2.16 -28.40
CA PRO A 52 -6.42 1.11 -29.04
C PRO A 52 -6.32 1.23 -30.56
N SER A 53 -5.33 0.56 -31.18
CA SER A 53 -5.24 0.20 -32.61
C SER A 53 -3.83 -0.37 -32.85
N VAL A 54 -3.48 -1.46 -33.52
CA VAL A 54 -4.07 -2.34 -34.53
C VAL A 54 -3.27 -3.65 -34.43
N LEU A 55 -3.90 -4.83 -34.42
CA LEU A 55 -3.28 -6.01 -35.02
C LEU A 55 -4.27 -6.57 -36.04
N PRO A 56 -3.96 -6.48 -37.35
CA PRO A 56 -4.75 -7.14 -38.37
C PRO A 56 -4.30 -8.60 -38.51
N ALA A 57 -5.04 -9.30 -39.37
CA ALA A 57 -4.81 -10.65 -39.87
C ALA A 57 -5.42 -11.78 -39.03
N GLN A 58 -6.68 -12.04 -39.40
CA GLN A 58 -7.39 -13.31 -39.26
C GLN A 58 -6.45 -14.48 -39.63
N ILE A 59 -6.20 -15.38 -38.68
CA ILE A 59 -5.64 -16.69 -38.98
C ILE A 59 -6.84 -17.60 -39.24
N PRO A 60 -7.07 -18.07 -40.48
CA PRO A 60 -8.18 -18.97 -40.74
C PRO A 60 -7.93 -20.32 -40.03
N PHE A 61 -8.99 -20.80 -39.38
CA PHE A 61 -9.08 -22.13 -38.82
C PHE A 61 -8.67 -23.17 -39.84
N ARG A 62 -7.75 -24.05 -39.44
CA ARG A 62 -7.58 -25.36 -40.04
C ARG A 62 -8.14 -26.41 -39.09
#